data_AF-A0A7C4AFN8-F1
#
_entry.id   AF-A0A7C4AFN8-F1
#
_cell.length_a   1.000
_cell.length_b   1.000
_cell.length_c   1.000
_cell.angle_alpha   90.00
_cell.angle_beta   90.00
_cell.angle_gamma   90.00
#
_symmetry.space_group_name_H-M   'P 1'
#
loop_
_entity.id
_entity.type
_entity.pdbx_description
1 polymer ?
#
loop_
_entity_poly.entity_id
_entity_poly.type
_entity_poly.pdbx_seq_one_letter_code
_entity_poly.pdbx_strand_id
1 'polypeptide(L)'
;RRTVLLTLVVALTLAVAAQIYWDFTSPVEVYEDRVQVVQRVPVQKETQAAEPTAYGPASARPRPAEMFEEKIGEMVGRVIVRQKRASQIPDHLWGGNPPGGLAWYWLAEWTSFGADGKLNDHGFFHPIPVRTGDLQKDVEALPIEQRYMREGVWTKCYPGGQKESEGPFVADQPHGEWNYWHPNGERKASGQFVNGQKEGTWQMWYASGPLFAEVVYVQGKPHGQWTFYYTNGRIRSQGEYVDGLEQGEWIDYHEQGGKQSAGNYVDGERHGLWHGWHANGKLLWRGEYSRGKKIGQWQRWHENGQTAGKAVHVNDRLEGQETLWDADGKLKATIQWDLGKENGTRVHYYPSGGKSQEWKIVDGREHGPTQKWDSSGNLILRGQYEAGKMHGRWEEFHADGQKEWQRDFRHGVKHGIEENWFANGQMKQRGQYAAGKQTGLWTYWDEQGRKQSEGEFKDGKRHGRWTTWDAEGKETVTHWENGAIVNK
;
A
#
# COMPACT_ATOMS: atom_id res chain seq x y z
N ARG A 1 -7.59 37.98 -41.29
CA ARG A 1 -7.68 37.77 -39.81
C ARG A 1 -7.88 36.30 -39.44
N ARG A 2 -9.04 35.65 -39.72
CA ARG A 2 -9.28 34.23 -39.31
C ARG A 2 -8.18 33.24 -39.75
N THR A 3 -7.67 33.33 -40.98
CA THR A 3 -6.59 32.45 -41.50
C THR A 3 -5.29 32.55 -40.69
N VAL A 4 -4.91 33.77 -40.28
CA VAL A 4 -3.69 34.05 -39.49
C VAL A 4 -3.81 33.50 -38.07
N LEU A 5 -5.02 33.51 -37.51
CA LEU A 5 -5.29 32.93 -36.20
C LEU A 5 -5.15 31.39 -36.24
N LEU A 6 -5.59 30.75 -37.33
CA LEU A 6 -5.48 29.30 -37.49
C LEU A 6 -4.01 28.86 -37.63
N THR A 7 -3.20 29.58 -38.42
CA THR A 7 -1.75 29.29 -38.52
C THR A 7 -1.00 29.53 -37.21
N LEU A 8 -1.39 30.55 -36.41
CA LEU A 8 -0.80 30.79 -35.09
C LEU A 8 -1.12 29.66 -34.10
N VAL A 9 -2.36 29.14 -34.08
CA VAL A 9 -2.74 28.02 -33.22
C VAL A 9 -2.02 26.71 -33.63
N VAL A 10 -1.88 26.45 -34.93
CA VAL A 10 -1.12 25.29 -35.43
C VAL A 10 0.38 25.43 -35.10
N ALA A 11 0.97 26.62 -35.23
CA ALA A 11 2.35 26.85 -34.83
C ALA A 11 2.59 26.66 -33.32
N LEU A 12 1.67 27.16 -32.48
CA LEU A 12 1.72 26.97 -31.02
C LEU A 12 1.60 25.50 -30.60
N THR A 13 0.70 24.73 -31.22
CA THR A 13 0.57 23.30 -30.92
C THR A 13 1.78 22.49 -31.36
N LEU A 14 2.42 22.83 -32.49
CA LEU A 14 3.68 22.21 -32.92
C LEU A 14 4.87 22.60 -32.02
N ALA A 15 4.94 23.85 -31.57
CA ALA A 15 5.99 24.30 -30.65
C ALA A 15 5.92 23.60 -29.28
N VAL A 16 4.71 23.44 -28.72
CA VAL A 16 4.50 22.70 -27.47
C VAL A 16 4.85 21.21 -27.64
N ALA A 17 4.49 20.59 -28.76
CA ALA A 17 4.87 19.20 -29.05
C ALA A 17 6.40 19.04 -29.20
N ALA A 18 7.09 19.99 -29.81
CA ALA A 18 8.54 19.98 -29.95
C ALA A 18 9.27 20.15 -28.59
N GLN A 19 8.78 21.03 -27.71
CA GLN A 19 9.34 21.19 -26.36
C GLN A 19 9.22 19.89 -25.55
N ILE A 20 8.02 19.29 -25.51
CA ILE A 20 7.79 18.02 -24.80
C ILE A 20 8.70 16.90 -25.35
N TYR A 21 8.95 16.86 -26.66
CA TYR A 21 9.88 15.90 -27.23
C TYR A 21 11.32 16.14 -26.74
N TRP A 22 11.79 17.39 -26.73
CA TRP A 22 13.14 17.75 -26.29
C TRP A 22 13.38 17.42 -24.81
N ASP A 23 12.40 17.73 -23.95
CA ASP A 23 12.44 17.47 -22.51
C ASP A 23 12.48 15.96 -22.19
N PHE A 24 11.96 15.11 -23.09
CA PHE A 24 12.00 13.64 -22.98
C PHE A 24 13.18 12.95 -23.68
N THR A 25 13.98 13.66 -24.49
CA THR A 25 15.15 13.09 -25.21
C THR A 25 16.51 13.65 -24.79
N SER A 26 16.54 14.59 -23.85
CA SER A 26 17.79 15.16 -23.34
C SER A 26 18.55 14.15 -22.44
N PRO A 27 19.80 13.78 -22.75
CA PRO A 27 20.59 12.90 -21.89
C PRO A 27 21.05 13.65 -20.62
N VAL A 28 21.00 12.98 -19.47
CA VAL A 28 21.53 13.52 -18.21
C VAL A 28 23.05 13.33 -18.18
N GLU A 29 23.80 14.42 -18.09
CA GLU A 29 25.24 14.35 -17.80
C GLU A 29 25.45 13.96 -16.33
N VAL A 30 26.02 12.78 -16.11
CA VAL A 30 26.46 12.32 -14.80
C VAL A 30 27.98 12.48 -14.70
N TYR A 31 28.43 13.29 -13.75
CA TYR A 31 29.84 13.37 -13.38
C TYR A 31 30.16 12.26 -12.37
N GLU A 32 30.90 11.23 -12.80
CA GLU A 32 31.47 10.22 -11.91
C GLU A 32 32.92 10.58 -11.53
N ASP A 33 33.17 10.77 -10.24
CA ASP A 33 34.53 10.93 -9.71
C ASP A 33 35.28 9.59 -9.69
N ARG A 34 36.57 9.63 -10.02
CA ARG A 34 37.36 8.42 -10.30
C ARG A 34 37.99 7.82 -9.04
N VAL A 35 37.52 6.65 -8.63
CA VAL A 35 38.23 5.78 -7.67
C VAL A 35 38.95 4.66 -8.40
N GLN A 36 40.27 4.55 -8.25
CA GLN A 36 41.06 3.46 -8.83
C GLN A 36 40.99 2.20 -7.96
N VAL A 37 40.63 1.06 -8.56
CA VAL A 37 40.76 -0.26 -7.92
C VAL A 37 42.00 -0.97 -8.47
N VAL A 38 42.99 -1.21 -7.61
CA VAL A 38 44.21 -1.95 -7.95
C VAL A 38 43.93 -3.46 -7.94
N GLN A 39 44.43 -4.17 -8.95
CA GLN A 39 44.21 -5.62 -9.11
C GLN A 39 44.89 -6.44 -8.00
N ARG A 40 44.20 -7.49 -7.52
CA ARG A 40 44.85 -8.61 -6.81
C ARG A 40 45.31 -9.67 -7.81
N VAL A 41 46.55 -10.13 -7.68
CA VAL A 41 47.14 -11.21 -8.48
C VAL A 41 46.70 -12.57 -7.93
N PRO A 42 46.24 -13.52 -8.77
CA PRO A 42 46.01 -14.90 -8.34
C PRO A 42 47.33 -15.68 -8.25
N VAL A 43 47.59 -16.31 -7.10
CA VAL A 43 48.75 -17.20 -6.91
C VAL A 43 48.42 -18.58 -7.49
N GLN A 44 49.27 -19.09 -8.38
CA GLN A 44 49.21 -20.47 -8.84
C GLN A 44 49.73 -21.44 -7.75
N LYS A 45 49.09 -22.61 -7.65
CA LYS A 45 49.72 -23.82 -7.11
C LYS A 45 49.46 -24.96 -8.08
N GLU A 46 50.54 -25.52 -8.61
CA GLU A 46 50.52 -26.79 -9.34
C GLU A 46 50.61 -27.94 -8.33
N THR A 47 49.84 -29.00 -8.57
CA THR A 47 50.22 -30.35 -8.15
C THR A 47 49.79 -31.34 -9.24
N GLN A 48 50.59 -32.37 -9.48
CA GLN A 48 50.51 -33.20 -10.68
C GLN A 48 49.48 -34.34 -10.58
N ALA A 49 49.07 -34.86 -11.74
CA ALA A 49 48.19 -36.02 -11.86
C ALA A 49 48.98 -37.34 -12.00
N ALA A 50 48.33 -38.46 -11.66
CA ALA A 50 48.76 -39.81 -12.04
C ALA A 50 47.50 -40.67 -12.31
N GLU A 51 47.57 -41.51 -13.35
CA GLU A 51 46.48 -42.40 -13.79
C GLU A 51 46.78 -43.89 -13.42
N PRO A 52 46.22 -44.94 -14.06
CA PRO A 52 45.04 -45.59 -13.49
C PRO A 52 45.15 -47.14 -13.38
N THR A 53 44.19 -47.76 -12.67
CA THR A 53 43.88 -49.20 -12.82
C THR A 53 42.39 -49.46 -12.59
N ALA A 54 41.86 -50.54 -13.18
CA ALA A 54 40.44 -50.90 -13.14
C ALA A 54 40.23 -52.42 -12.95
N TYR A 55 39.13 -52.82 -12.31
CA TYR A 55 38.34 -54.06 -12.52
C TYR A 55 37.04 -53.97 -11.67
N GLY A 56 35.93 -54.60 -12.10
CA GLY A 56 34.63 -54.66 -11.38
C GLY A 56 34.30 -56.08 -10.87
N PRO A 57 33.01 -56.52 -10.76
CA PRO A 57 31.74 -55.83 -11.06
C PRO A 57 30.56 -56.13 -10.06
N ALA A 58 29.31 -55.84 -10.49
CA ALA A 58 27.99 -56.20 -9.90
C ALA A 58 27.45 -55.30 -8.74
N SER A 59 26.13 -55.15 -8.51
CA SER A 59 24.96 -55.91 -9.01
C SER A 59 23.64 -55.09 -9.26
N ALA A 60 22.85 -55.59 -10.22
CA ALA A 60 21.38 -55.53 -10.42
C ALA A 60 20.45 -54.36 -9.94
N ARG A 61 19.88 -53.62 -10.93
CA ARG A 61 18.43 -53.44 -11.30
C ARG A 61 17.40 -52.88 -10.27
N PRO A 62 16.32 -52.16 -10.69
CA PRO A 62 15.46 -52.46 -11.85
C PRO A 62 15.14 -51.29 -12.83
N ARG A 63 14.01 -51.39 -13.55
CA ARG A 63 13.55 -50.70 -14.79
C ARG A 63 12.15 -50.07 -14.56
N PRO A 64 11.51 -49.38 -15.53
CA PRO A 64 11.98 -48.47 -16.60
C PRO A 64 11.26 -47.10 -16.53
N ALA A 65 11.36 -46.28 -17.59
CA ALA A 65 10.43 -45.19 -17.88
C ALA A 65 9.82 -45.36 -19.30
N GLU A 66 8.57 -44.93 -19.47
CA GLU A 66 7.90 -44.76 -20.77
C GLU A 66 7.59 -43.25 -20.89
N MET A 67 8.09 -42.51 -21.88
CA MET A 67 7.79 -42.56 -23.32
C MET A 67 6.35 -42.13 -23.66
N PHE A 68 6.16 -40.82 -23.80
CA PHE A 68 5.12 -40.23 -24.63
C PHE A 68 5.69 -39.02 -25.38
N GLU A 69 5.96 -39.19 -26.67
CA GLU A 69 6.01 -38.09 -27.64
C GLU A 69 4.74 -38.13 -28.47
N GLU A 70 4.20 -36.97 -28.88
CA GLU A 70 4.07 -36.72 -30.33
C GLU A 70 3.93 -35.24 -30.71
N LYS A 71 4.71 -34.87 -31.73
CA LYS A 71 4.43 -33.88 -32.79
C LYS A 71 4.01 -32.44 -32.43
N ILE A 72 5.04 -31.60 -32.44
CA ILE A 72 4.98 -30.23 -33.00
C ILE A 72 4.53 -30.27 -34.47
N GLY A 73 3.82 -29.23 -34.93
CA GLY A 73 3.64 -28.89 -36.35
C GLY A 73 4.12 -27.46 -36.64
N GLU A 74 5.03 -27.28 -37.61
CA GLU A 74 5.68 -25.99 -37.93
C GLU A 74 5.18 -25.36 -39.25
N MET A 75 4.90 -24.05 -39.22
CA MET A 75 5.20 -23.05 -40.27
C MET A 75 5.29 -21.68 -39.57
N VAL A 76 6.43 -21.01 -39.31
CA VAL A 76 7.66 -20.68 -40.07
C VAL A 76 7.48 -19.49 -41.01
N GLY A 77 7.92 -18.31 -40.54
CA GLY A 77 7.95 -17.03 -41.26
C GLY A 77 8.90 -16.03 -40.59
N ARG A 78 10.22 -16.25 -40.76
CA ARG A 78 11.33 -15.50 -40.12
C ARG A 78 11.34 -14.02 -40.55
N VAL A 79 11.91 -13.07 -39.78
CA VAL A 79 13.36 -12.69 -39.86
C VAL A 79 14.01 -12.37 -38.50
N ILE A 80 15.03 -13.16 -38.15
CA ILE A 80 16.37 -12.87 -37.55
C ILE A 80 16.61 -11.54 -36.77
N VAL A 81 17.02 -11.66 -35.49
CA VAL A 81 18.20 -10.97 -34.87
C VAL A 81 18.85 -11.87 -33.78
N ARG A 82 20.16 -11.73 -33.54
CA ARG A 82 20.93 -12.23 -32.37
C ARG A 82 21.91 -11.12 -31.94
N GLN A 83 22.38 -10.96 -30.69
CA GLN A 83 22.13 -11.67 -29.42
C GLN A 83 21.80 -10.58 -28.34
N LYS A 84 21.99 -10.61 -27.00
CA LYS A 84 22.69 -11.49 -26.03
C LYS A 84 21.93 -11.46 -24.67
N ARG A 85 22.57 -11.82 -23.54
CA ARG A 85 22.02 -11.64 -22.17
C ARG A 85 22.52 -10.34 -21.52
N ALA A 86 21.65 -9.66 -20.78
CA ALA A 86 21.94 -9.03 -19.48
C ALA A 86 20.61 -8.84 -18.71
N SER A 87 20.66 -8.60 -17.40
CA SER A 87 19.49 -8.50 -16.52
C SER A 87 19.65 -7.36 -15.52
N GLN A 88 18.64 -6.49 -15.36
CA GLN A 88 18.43 -5.71 -14.12
C GLN A 88 17.05 -5.02 -14.07
N ILE A 89 16.71 -4.51 -12.89
CA ILE A 89 15.47 -3.81 -12.50
C ILE A 89 15.87 -2.49 -11.84
N PRO A 90 15.07 -1.40 -11.96
CA PRO A 90 15.01 -0.36 -10.95
C PRO A 90 13.57 -0.02 -10.48
N ASP A 91 13.46 0.83 -9.46
CA ASP A 91 12.36 0.87 -8.48
C ASP A 91 11.32 2.02 -8.57
N HIS A 92 10.38 2.00 -7.62
CA HIS A 92 9.15 2.79 -7.46
C HIS A 92 9.26 4.27 -7.06
N LEU A 93 8.15 5.01 -7.29
CA LEU A 93 7.52 6.09 -6.49
C LEU A 93 6.04 6.21 -6.96
N TRP A 94 4.96 6.60 -6.25
CA TRP A 94 4.49 6.67 -4.83
C TRP A 94 3.01 6.14 -4.89
N GLY A 95 2.27 5.74 -3.84
CA GLY A 95 2.50 5.65 -2.39
C GLY A 95 1.29 6.20 -1.58
N GLY A 96 0.74 5.44 -0.62
CA GLY A 96 -0.45 5.83 0.17
C GLY A 96 -0.65 4.96 1.44
N ASN A 97 -1.01 5.59 2.57
CA ASN A 97 -1.09 5.03 3.94
C ASN A 97 -2.50 4.45 4.26
N PRO A 98 -2.80 3.77 5.42
CA PRO A 98 -2.12 3.73 6.74
C PRO A 98 -2.05 2.29 7.38
N PRO A 99 -1.95 2.10 8.72
CA PRO A 99 -0.85 2.43 9.62
C PRO A 99 -0.33 1.24 10.47
N GLY A 100 0.81 1.41 11.14
CA GLY A 100 1.12 0.73 12.41
C GLY A 100 1.96 -0.55 12.36
N GLY A 101 3.28 -0.41 12.32
CA GLY A 101 4.25 -1.48 12.56
C GLY A 101 5.66 -0.90 12.78
N LEU A 102 6.34 -1.30 13.87
CA LEU A 102 7.64 -0.73 14.26
C LEU A 102 8.75 -1.79 14.27
N ALA A 103 9.42 -1.91 13.12
CA ALA A 103 10.78 -2.41 12.90
C ALA A 103 11.29 -1.70 11.62
N TRP A 104 12.57 -1.38 11.42
CA TRP A 104 13.79 -2.06 11.86
C TRP A 104 14.88 -1.10 12.36
N TYR A 105 15.91 -1.65 13.00
CA TYR A 105 17.21 -1.00 13.23
C TYR A 105 18.18 -1.31 12.08
N TRP A 106 18.92 -0.32 11.58
CA TRP A 106 20.37 -0.18 11.86
C TRP A 106 20.89 1.21 11.43
N LEU A 107 22.17 1.49 11.69
CA LEU A 107 22.79 2.82 11.59
C LEU A 107 22.68 3.48 10.20
N ALA A 108 22.31 4.76 10.21
CA ALA A 108 22.79 5.76 9.26
C ALA A 108 23.37 6.93 10.09
N GLU A 109 24.64 7.25 9.87
CA GLU A 109 25.31 8.34 10.59
C GLU A 109 24.91 9.70 10.00
N TRP A 110 24.51 10.64 10.86
CA TRP A 110 24.16 12.00 10.44
C TRP A 110 25.37 12.93 10.50
N THR A 111 25.80 13.43 9.35
CA THR A 111 26.66 14.63 9.28
C THR A 111 25.83 15.86 9.65
N SER A 112 26.05 16.42 10.84
CA SER A 112 25.49 17.73 11.21
C SER A 112 26.34 18.87 10.65
N PHE A 113 25.69 19.84 9.99
CA PHE A 113 26.35 21.07 9.55
C PHE A 113 26.57 22.04 10.71
N GLY A 114 27.72 22.70 10.73
CA GLY A 114 27.96 23.90 11.55
C GLY A 114 27.16 25.10 11.03
N ALA A 115 26.81 26.03 11.92
CA ALA A 115 25.98 27.20 11.61
C ALA A 115 26.64 28.27 10.73
N ASP A 116 27.88 28.04 10.29
CA ASP A 116 28.72 28.93 9.49
C ASP A 116 29.09 28.37 8.10
N GLY A 117 28.65 27.15 7.77
CA GLY A 117 28.64 26.63 6.39
C GLY A 117 30.00 26.29 5.79
N LYS A 118 31.00 25.88 6.59
CA LYS A 118 32.33 25.47 6.12
C LYS A 118 32.71 24.05 6.57
N LEU A 119 33.51 23.36 5.74
CA LEU A 119 34.22 22.15 6.14
C LEU A 119 35.39 22.53 7.05
N ASN A 120 35.53 21.83 8.18
CA ASN A 120 36.72 21.87 9.02
C ASN A 120 37.40 20.50 8.97
N ASP A 121 38.62 20.47 8.43
CA ASP A 121 39.39 19.25 8.14
C ASP A 121 40.47 19.01 9.21
N HIS A 122 40.15 18.28 10.28
CA HIS A 122 41.04 18.04 11.41
C HIS A 122 40.94 16.65 12.03
N GLY A 123 41.97 15.82 11.77
CA GLY A 123 42.58 14.95 12.79
C GLY A 123 41.95 13.57 13.01
N PHE A 124 42.60 12.54 12.46
CA PHE A 124 42.46 11.16 12.94
C PHE A 124 42.99 11.04 14.38
N PHE A 125 42.11 11.03 15.37
CA PHE A 125 42.47 10.66 16.75
C PHE A 125 42.35 9.15 16.95
N HIS A 126 43.50 8.47 17.02
CA HIS A 126 43.54 7.12 17.59
C HIS A 126 43.19 7.19 19.09
N PRO A 127 42.32 6.31 19.61
CA PRO A 127 42.10 6.20 21.05
C PRO A 127 43.38 5.69 21.71
N ILE A 128 43.93 6.46 22.67
CA ILE A 128 45.08 6.05 23.46
C ILE A 128 44.59 5.05 24.54
N PRO A 129 45.02 3.77 24.52
CA PRO A 129 44.60 2.81 25.54
C PRO A 129 45.32 3.11 26.86
N VAL A 130 44.56 3.47 27.89
CA VAL A 130 45.08 3.63 29.26
C VAL A 130 45.32 2.25 29.87
N ARG A 131 46.48 1.65 29.59
CA ARG A 131 46.93 0.41 30.25
C ARG A 131 47.35 0.71 31.69
N THR A 132 46.56 0.23 32.65
CA THR A 132 46.99 0.10 34.06
C THR A 132 47.47 -1.33 34.33
N GLY A 133 48.78 -1.55 34.28
CA GLY A 133 49.41 -2.84 34.60
C GLY A 133 50.79 -3.00 33.96
N ASP A 134 51.80 -3.27 34.78
CA ASP A 134 53.19 -3.41 34.34
C ASP A 134 53.44 -4.75 33.63
N LEU A 135 53.81 -4.69 32.34
CA LEU A 135 54.42 -5.82 31.61
C LEU A 135 55.16 -5.35 30.33
N GLN A 136 56.03 -4.35 30.46
CA GLN A 136 56.98 -3.99 29.39
C GLN A 136 58.19 -4.93 29.41
N LYS A 137 58.19 -5.96 28.54
CA LYS A 137 59.42 -6.45 27.88
C LYS A 137 59.25 -7.33 26.63
N ASP A 138 58.23 -8.19 26.57
CA ASP A 138 58.22 -9.28 25.56
C ASP A 138 57.38 -9.01 24.29
N VAL A 139 56.86 -7.79 24.11
CA VAL A 139 55.94 -7.44 23.01
C VAL A 139 56.63 -7.39 21.63
N GLU A 140 57.96 -7.27 21.57
CA GLU A 140 58.70 -7.10 20.32
C GLU A 140 58.88 -8.39 19.50
N ALA A 141 58.65 -9.57 20.08
CA ALA A 141 58.88 -10.86 19.41
C ALA A 141 57.76 -11.30 18.44
N LEU A 142 56.58 -10.65 18.47
CA LEU A 142 55.40 -11.09 17.72
C LEU A 142 55.25 -10.39 16.34
N PRO A 143 54.68 -11.06 15.32
CA PRO A 143 54.32 -10.47 14.03
C PRO A 143 53.44 -9.21 14.18
N ILE A 144 53.54 -8.28 13.22
CA ILE A 144 52.86 -6.98 13.29
C ILE A 144 51.35 -7.13 13.50
N GLU A 145 50.70 -8.09 12.85
CA GLU A 145 49.28 -8.39 13.00
C GLU A 145 48.89 -8.77 14.45
N GLN A 146 49.79 -9.44 15.18
CA GLN A 146 49.56 -9.83 16.58
C GLN A 146 49.83 -8.69 17.57
N ARG A 147 50.49 -7.60 17.16
CA ARG A 147 50.78 -6.44 18.03
C ARG A 147 49.59 -5.50 18.23
N TYR A 148 48.50 -5.70 17.49
CA TYR A 148 47.30 -4.84 17.53
C TYR A 148 46.01 -5.55 17.95
N MET A 149 46.05 -6.86 18.21
CA MET A 149 44.86 -7.59 18.68
C MET A 149 44.35 -7.02 20.00
N ARG A 150 43.04 -6.74 20.08
CA ARG A 150 42.39 -6.39 21.35
C ARG A 150 42.36 -7.62 22.26
N GLU A 151 42.86 -7.42 23.47
CA GLU A 151 42.94 -8.40 24.54
C GLU A 151 42.61 -7.71 25.87
N GLY A 152 42.00 -8.42 26.82
CA GLY A 152 41.57 -7.86 28.11
C GLY A 152 40.29 -7.02 28.03
N VAL A 153 39.96 -6.27 29.07
CA VAL A 153 38.73 -5.45 29.13
C VAL A 153 38.92 -4.13 28.38
N TRP A 154 37.97 -3.80 27.49
CA TRP A 154 37.95 -2.54 26.74
C TRP A 154 36.68 -1.76 27.05
N THR A 155 36.83 -0.44 27.26
CA THR A 155 35.72 0.50 27.42
C THR A 155 35.68 1.44 26.22
N LYS A 156 34.52 1.53 25.55
CA LYS A 156 34.20 2.56 24.56
C LYS A 156 33.32 3.62 25.22
N CYS A 157 33.56 4.90 24.93
CA CYS A 157 32.75 6.02 25.41
C CYS A 157 32.13 6.80 24.25
N TYR A 158 30.97 7.41 24.54
CA TYR A 158 30.37 8.46 23.72
C TYR A 158 31.26 9.72 23.68
N PRO A 159 31.08 10.63 22.71
CA PRO A 159 31.84 11.89 22.63
C PRO A 159 31.77 12.76 23.90
N GLY A 160 30.71 12.62 24.70
CA GLY A 160 30.57 13.27 26.02
C GLY A 160 31.28 12.55 27.19
N GLY A 161 32.15 11.57 26.92
CA GLY A 161 32.94 10.85 27.93
C GLY A 161 32.21 9.73 28.69
N GLN A 162 30.88 9.69 28.65
CA GLN A 162 30.08 8.61 29.24
C GLN A 162 30.33 7.26 28.53
N LYS A 163 30.29 6.14 29.26
CA LYS A 163 30.44 4.79 28.68
C LYS A 163 29.35 4.52 27.62
N GLU A 164 29.73 3.85 26.55
CA GLU A 164 28.84 3.31 25.51
C GLU A 164 28.79 1.78 25.60
N SER A 165 29.96 1.14 25.72
CA SER A 165 30.09 -0.32 25.84
C SER A 165 31.34 -0.72 26.59
N GLU A 166 31.32 -1.85 27.30
CA GLU A 166 32.44 -2.39 28.05
C GLU A 166 32.40 -3.91 28.10
N GLY A 167 33.54 -4.56 27.88
CA GLY A 167 33.68 -6.00 28.06
C GLY A 167 35.04 -6.54 27.60
N PRO A 168 35.34 -7.83 27.84
CA PRO A 168 36.56 -8.46 27.37
C PRO A 168 36.63 -8.65 25.86
N PHE A 169 37.82 -8.45 25.29
CA PHE A 169 38.24 -9.07 24.04
C PHE A 169 39.25 -10.19 24.34
N VAL A 170 39.18 -11.26 23.55
CA VAL A 170 40.19 -12.31 23.47
C VAL A 170 40.50 -12.53 21.99
N ALA A 171 41.78 -12.42 21.59
CA ALA A 171 42.21 -12.54 20.20
C ALA A 171 41.34 -11.70 19.22
N ASP A 172 41.14 -10.43 19.57
CA ASP A 172 40.34 -9.45 18.82
C ASP A 172 38.82 -9.68 18.75
N GLN A 173 38.31 -10.77 19.34
CA GLN A 173 36.87 -11.10 19.38
C GLN A 173 36.24 -10.78 20.74
N PRO A 174 35.00 -10.26 20.81
CA PRO A 174 34.26 -10.14 22.06
C PRO A 174 34.14 -11.49 22.79
N HIS A 175 34.37 -11.49 24.10
CA HIS A 175 34.30 -12.67 24.95
C HIS A 175 33.79 -12.30 26.36
N GLY A 176 33.13 -13.23 27.04
CA GLY A 176 32.63 -13.02 28.41
C GLY A 176 31.53 -11.96 28.51
N GLU A 177 31.36 -11.37 29.70
CA GLU A 177 30.29 -10.41 29.95
C GLU A 177 30.54 -9.08 29.24
N TRP A 178 29.56 -8.64 28.47
CA TRP A 178 29.54 -7.34 27.82
C TRP A 178 28.35 -6.51 28.29
N ASN A 179 28.63 -5.27 28.69
CA ASN A 179 27.64 -4.29 29.09
C ASN A 179 27.61 -3.12 28.11
N TYR A 180 26.42 -2.58 27.89
CA TYR A 180 26.17 -1.43 27.02
C TYR A 180 25.29 -0.42 27.76
N TRP A 181 25.48 0.85 27.46
CA TRP A 181 24.72 1.96 28.04
C TRP A 181 24.07 2.83 26.97
N HIS A 182 23.09 3.64 27.38
CA HIS A 182 22.48 4.70 26.58
C HIS A 182 23.25 6.03 26.79
N PRO A 183 23.07 7.05 25.92
CA PRO A 183 23.74 8.36 26.05
C PRO A 183 23.35 9.22 27.27
N ASN A 184 22.61 8.66 28.23
CA ASN A 184 22.29 9.25 29.53
C ASN A 184 22.91 8.48 30.71
N GLY A 185 23.67 7.41 30.45
CA GLY A 185 24.29 6.56 31.48
C GLY A 185 23.45 5.40 31.98
N GLU A 186 22.18 5.26 31.54
CA GLU A 186 21.36 4.09 31.87
C GLU A 186 21.82 2.83 31.14
N ARG A 187 21.59 1.65 31.72
CA ARG A 187 21.88 0.37 31.02
C ARG A 187 21.04 0.25 29.74
N LYS A 188 21.64 -0.34 28.70
CA LYS A 188 21.04 -0.54 27.37
C LYS A 188 20.94 -2.01 27.01
N ALA A 189 22.02 -2.76 27.21
CA ALA A 189 22.05 -4.21 27.05
C ALA A 189 23.15 -4.84 27.90
N SER A 190 22.99 -6.11 28.26
CA SER A 190 24.00 -6.91 28.95
C SER A 190 23.82 -8.38 28.58
N GLY A 191 24.92 -9.13 28.50
CA GLY A 191 24.91 -10.56 28.18
C GLY A 191 26.31 -11.09 27.89
N GLN A 192 26.42 -12.35 27.49
CA GLN A 192 27.71 -13.02 27.24
C GLN A 192 28.04 -13.07 25.74
N PHE A 193 29.33 -12.99 25.43
CA PHE A 193 29.89 -13.40 24.14
C PHE A 193 30.76 -14.65 24.29
N VAL A 194 30.65 -15.56 23.32
CA VAL A 194 31.55 -16.71 23.14
C VAL A 194 32.01 -16.72 21.68
N ASN A 195 33.32 -16.77 21.44
CA ASN A 195 33.92 -16.74 20.10
C ASN A 195 33.38 -15.59 19.21
N GLY A 196 33.25 -14.39 19.78
CA GLY A 196 32.72 -13.20 19.10
C GLY A 196 31.21 -13.21 18.81
N GLN A 197 30.49 -14.28 19.17
CA GLN A 197 29.04 -14.43 18.97
C GLN A 197 28.29 -14.28 20.30
N LYS A 198 27.07 -13.74 20.26
CA LYS A 198 26.21 -13.68 21.45
C LYS A 198 25.81 -15.08 21.91
N GLU A 199 25.88 -15.33 23.21
CA GLU A 199 25.54 -16.61 23.82
C GLU A 199 24.78 -16.38 25.14
N GLY A 200 23.91 -17.32 25.50
CA GLY A 200 23.14 -17.30 26.76
C GLY A 200 22.13 -16.16 26.84
N THR A 201 21.69 -15.84 28.06
CA THR A 201 20.70 -14.78 28.30
C THR A 201 21.28 -13.39 28.08
N TRP A 202 20.59 -12.60 27.27
CA TRP A 202 20.82 -11.20 27.01
C TRP A 202 19.60 -10.38 27.47
N GLN A 203 19.85 -9.43 28.37
CA GLN A 203 18.87 -8.46 28.83
C GLN A 203 19.06 -7.14 28.10
N MET A 204 17.97 -6.46 27.77
CA MET A 204 17.95 -5.17 27.09
C MET A 204 16.99 -4.23 27.81
N TRP A 205 17.37 -2.95 27.96
CA TRP A 205 16.63 -1.96 28.74
C TRP A 205 16.30 -0.71 27.92
N TYR A 206 15.17 -0.09 28.23
CA TYR A 206 14.80 1.22 27.73
C TYR A 206 15.76 2.31 28.28
N ALA A 207 15.92 3.40 27.54
CA ALA A 207 16.69 4.57 28.01
C ALA A 207 16.11 5.24 29.27
N SER A 208 14.88 4.88 29.67
CA SER A 208 14.25 5.29 30.93
C SER A 208 14.55 4.37 32.11
N GLY A 209 15.27 3.25 31.93
CA GLY A 209 15.64 2.28 32.98
C GLY A 209 14.92 0.92 32.96
N PRO A 210 13.60 0.82 32.71
CA PRO A 210 12.89 -0.47 32.68
C PRO A 210 13.41 -1.46 31.65
N LEU A 211 13.29 -2.77 31.96
CA LEU A 211 13.58 -3.85 31.02
C LEU A 211 12.69 -3.71 29.77
N PHE A 212 13.28 -3.91 28.59
CA PHE A 212 12.64 -3.90 27.29
C PHE A 212 12.48 -5.31 26.73
N ALA A 213 13.50 -6.16 26.88
CA ALA A 213 13.46 -7.55 26.43
C ALA A 213 14.42 -8.43 27.25
N GLU A 214 14.05 -9.71 27.38
CA GLU A 214 14.97 -10.79 27.74
C GLU A 214 14.97 -11.85 26.64
N VAL A 215 16.17 -12.31 26.28
CA VAL A 215 16.47 -13.08 25.06
C VAL A 215 17.49 -14.15 25.38
N VAL A 216 17.29 -15.39 24.94
CA VAL A 216 18.39 -16.37 24.88
C VAL A 216 19.00 -16.35 23.46
N TYR A 217 20.34 -16.31 23.41
CA TYR A 217 21.11 -16.46 22.19
C TYR A 217 21.89 -17.77 22.19
N VAL A 218 21.96 -18.41 21.03
CA VAL A 218 22.84 -19.57 20.76
C VAL A 218 23.56 -19.31 19.44
N GLN A 219 24.89 -19.36 19.44
CA GLN A 219 25.73 -19.09 18.25
C GLN A 219 25.38 -17.75 17.55
N GLY A 220 25.10 -16.71 18.35
CA GLY A 220 24.75 -15.37 17.86
C GLY A 220 23.31 -15.19 17.39
N LYS A 221 22.49 -16.25 17.36
CA LYS A 221 21.09 -16.23 16.92
C LYS A 221 20.12 -16.27 18.11
N PRO A 222 18.99 -15.53 18.09
CA PRO A 222 17.88 -15.75 19.03
C PRO A 222 17.38 -17.20 19.01
N HIS A 223 17.21 -17.80 20.19
CA HIS A 223 16.79 -19.19 20.34
C HIS A 223 16.01 -19.37 21.66
N GLY A 224 14.94 -20.17 21.65
CA GLY A 224 14.09 -20.43 22.80
C GLY A 224 13.09 -19.30 23.09
N GLN A 225 12.59 -19.28 24.32
CA GLN A 225 11.53 -18.36 24.75
C GLN A 225 12.03 -16.91 24.82
N TRP A 226 11.22 -15.98 24.31
CA TRP A 226 11.46 -14.54 24.33
C TRP A 226 10.34 -13.82 25.10
N THR A 227 10.68 -12.78 25.86
CA THR A 227 9.69 -11.83 26.40
C THR A 227 10.09 -10.38 26.11
N PHE A 228 9.24 -9.64 25.39
CA PHE A 228 9.26 -8.18 25.29
C PHE A 228 8.39 -7.57 26.38
N TYR A 229 8.79 -6.40 26.88
CA TYR A 229 8.07 -5.63 27.89
C TYR A 229 7.73 -4.23 27.37
N TYR A 230 6.68 -3.64 27.93
CA TYR A 230 6.38 -2.21 27.84
C TYR A 230 7.25 -1.41 28.83
N THR A 231 7.36 -0.10 28.62
CA THR A 231 8.03 0.83 29.55
C THR A 231 7.41 0.84 30.96
N ASN A 232 6.18 0.35 31.11
CA ASN A 232 5.50 0.16 32.40
C ASN A 232 5.80 -1.20 33.07
N GLY A 233 6.67 -2.02 32.50
CA GLY A 233 7.09 -3.33 33.03
C GLY A 233 6.13 -4.49 32.77
N ARG A 234 4.96 -4.26 32.16
CA ARG A 234 4.08 -5.35 31.71
C ARG A 234 4.65 -6.02 30.46
N ILE A 235 4.34 -7.31 30.26
CA ILE A 235 4.64 -8.01 29.01
C ILE A 235 3.94 -7.30 27.85
N ARG A 236 4.69 -7.08 26.76
CA ARG A 236 4.21 -6.57 25.49
C ARG A 236 3.94 -7.70 24.50
N SER A 237 4.88 -8.61 24.36
CA SER A 237 4.70 -9.83 23.57
C SER A 237 5.67 -10.92 24.01
N GLN A 238 5.29 -12.17 23.75
CA GLN A 238 6.07 -13.37 24.05
C GLN A 238 5.85 -14.43 22.98
N GLY A 239 6.83 -15.32 22.83
CA GLY A 239 6.82 -16.45 21.91
C GLY A 239 8.17 -17.14 21.87
N GLU A 240 8.41 -17.97 20.87
CA GLU A 240 9.64 -18.74 20.72
C GLU A 240 10.40 -18.32 19.45
N TYR A 241 11.74 -18.34 19.53
CA TYR A 241 12.63 -18.27 18.39
C TYR A 241 13.32 -19.62 18.18
N VAL A 242 13.43 -20.06 16.93
CA VAL A 242 14.31 -21.18 16.54
C VAL A 242 15.25 -20.68 15.47
N ASP A 243 16.56 -20.81 15.71
CA ASP A 243 17.64 -20.41 14.80
C ASP A 243 17.58 -18.97 14.27
N GLY A 244 16.94 -18.07 15.03
CA GLY A 244 16.75 -16.66 14.71
C GLY A 244 15.41 -16.31 14.04
N LEU A 245 14.48 -17.25 13.91
CA LEU A 245 13.15 -17.06 13.30
C LEU A 245 12.03 -17.33 14.31
N GLU A 246 10.93 -16.57 14.26
CA GLU A 246 9.76 -16.79 15.11
C GLU A 246 9.10 -18.16 14.83
N GLN A 247 8.73 -18.86 15.90
CA GLN A 247 8.18 -20.22 15.86
C GLN A 247 7.12 -20.43 16.95
N GLY A 248 6.14 -21.30 16.72
CA GLY A 248 5.16 -21.70 17.75
C GLY A 248 4.12 -20.63 18.09
N GLU A 249 3.46 -20.73 19.26
CA GLU A 249 2.47 -19.72 19.69
C GLU A 249 3.18 -18.41 20.01
N TRP A 250 2.71 -17.34 19.38
CA TRP A 250 3.09 -15.97 19.68
C TRP A 250 1.88 -15.22 20.25
N ILE A 251 2.11 -14.41 21.27
CA ILE A 251 1.08 -13.65 21.97
C ILE A 251 1.56 -12.21 22.14
N ASP A 252 0.79 -11.26 21.61
CA ASP A 252 0.92 -9.84 21.90
C ASP A 252 -0.15 -9.43 22.93
N TYR A 253 0.15 -8.42 23.75
CA TYR A 253 -0.69 -7.91 24.82
C TYR A 253 -0.94 -6.42 24.65
N HIS A 254 -2.11 -5.93 25.09
CA HIS A 254 -2.34 -4.48 25.19
C HIS A 254 -1.50 -3.90 26.34
N GLU A 255 -1.11 -2.62 26.24
CA GLU A 255 -0.32 -1.92 27.27
C GLU A 255 -1.00 -1.89 28.66
N GLN A 256 -2.34 -1.98 28.68
CA GLN A 256 -3.14 -2.08 29.91
C GLN A 256 -3.34 -3.51 30.43
N GLY A 257 -2.76 -4.51 29.76
CA GLY A 257 -2.96 -5.93 30.02
C GLY A 257 -4.06 -6.56 29.14
N GLY A 258 -4.12 -7.89 29.15
CA GLY A 258 -4.99 -8.68 28.26
C GLY A 258 -4.37 -8.93 26.88
N LYS A 259 -4.70 -10.07 26.24
CA LYS A 259 -4.19 -10.41 24.89
C LYS A 259 -4.67 -9.37 23.88
N GLN A 260 -3.78 -8.91 23.01
CA GLN A 260 -4.06 -8.07 21.83
C GLN A 260 -4.20 -8.94 20.58
N SER A 261 -3.24 -9.85 20.35
CA SER A 261 -3.25 -10.82 19.26
C SER A 261 -2.58 -12.13 19.70
N ALA A 262 -2.96 -13.23 19.07
CA ALA A 262 -2.26 -14.49 19.18
C ALA A 262 -2.50 -15.39 17.96
N GLY A 263 -1.56 -16.28 17.72
CA GLY A 263 -1.57 -17.31 16.68
C GLY A 263 -0.18 -17.93 16.56
N ASN A 264 0.09 -18.66 15.48
CA ASN A 264 1.40 -19.32 15.32
C ASN A 264 2.29 -18.66 14.28
N TYR A 265 3.61 -18.74 14.48
CA TYR A 265 4.62 -18.58 13.44
C TYR A 265 5.23 -19.93 13.06
N VAL A 266 5.67 -20.03 11.81
CA VAL A 266 6.51 -21.10 11.27
C VAL A 266 7.58 -20.44 10.40
N ASP A 267 8.86 -20.68 10.69
CA ASP A 267 10.00 -20.11 9.95
C ASP A 267 9.96 -18.56 9.84
N GLY A 268 9.47 -17.86 10.87
CA GLY A 268 9.30 -16.40 10.87
C GLY A 268 8.04 -15.89 10.14
N GLU A 269 7.26 -16.77 9.51
CA GLU A 269 6.02 -16.42 8.82
C GLU A 269 4.77 -16.82 9.61
N ARG A 270 3.76 -15.93 9.70
CA ARG A 270 2.49 -16.26 10.36
C ARG A 270 1.79 -17.43 9.66
N HIS A 271 1.32 -18.39 10.45
CA HIS A 271 0.72 -19.63 9.98
C HIS A 271 -0.49 -20.05 10.83
N GLY A 272 -1.45 -20.72 10.20
CA GLY A 272 -2.65 -21.26 10.84
C GLY A 272 -3.62 -20.18 11.34
N LEU A 273 -4.46 -20.56 12.30
CA LEU A 273 -5.47 -19.67 12.88
C LEU A 273 -4.82 -18.58 13.73
N TRP A 274 -5.25 -17.34 13.49
CA TRP A 274 -4.89 -16.16 14.27
C TRP A 274 -6.13 -15.43 14.75
N HIS A 275 -5.99 -14.78 15.91
CA HIS A 275 -7.02 -14.03 16.61
C HIS A 275 -6.47 -12.68 17.06
N GLY A 276 -7.34 -11.68 17.12
CA GLY A 276 -7.08 -10.41 17.77
C GLY A 276 -8.27 -9.99 18.63
N TRP A 277 -8.02 -9.29 19.73
CA TRP A 277 -9.01 -8.90 20.73
C TRP A 277 -9.02 -7.38 20.98
N HIS A 278 -10.21 -6.85 21.25
CA HIS A 278 -10.40 -5.51 21.80
C HIS A 278 -9.77 -5.41 23.19
N ALA A 279 -9.46 -4.19 23.64
CA ALA A 279 -8.92 -3.95 25.00
C ALA A 279 -9.88 -4.39 26.13
N ASN A 280 -11.17 -4.59 25.83
CA ASN A 280 -12.17 -5.15 26.74
C ASN A 280 -12.19 -6.70 26.78
N GLY A 281 -11.26 -7.38 26.11
CA GLY A 281 -11.11 -8.83 26.07
C GLY A 281 -12.04 -9.57 25.10
N LYS A 282 -12.99 -8.89 24.44
CA LYS A 282 -13.82 -9.50 23.39
C LYS A 282 -13.03 -9.63 22.09
N LEU A 283 -13.36 -10.66 21.31
CA LEU A 283 -12.75 -10.88 20.00
C LEU A 283 -13.01 -9.68 19.08
N LEU A 284 -11.98 -9.21 18.37
CA LEU A 284 -12.00 -8.12 17.40
C LEU A 284 -11.93 -8.68 15.98
N TRP A 285 -11.02 -9.64 15.74
CA TRP A 285 -10.92 -10.34 14.46
C TRP A 285 -10.41 -11.78 14.63
N ARG A 286 -10.71 -12.61 13.63
CA ARG A 286 -10.22 -13.98 13.49
C ARG A 286 -10.06 -14.29 12.00
N GLY A 287 -9.01 -15.03 11.66
CA GLY A 287 -8.83 -15.58 10.33
C GLY A 287 -7.67 -16.55 10.30
N GLU A 288 -7.25 -16.91 9.10
CA GLU A 288 -6.16 -17.86 8.88
C GLU A 288 -5.05 -17.21 8.05
N TYR A 289 -3.80 -17.53 8.39
CA TYR A 289 -2.61 -17.19 7.62
C TYR A 289 -1.96 -18.46 7.08
N SER A 290 -1.36 -18.36 5.90
CA SER A 290 -0.37 -19.31 5.40
C SER A 290 0.78 -18.52 4.80
N ARG A 291 2.00 -18.78 5.26
CA ARG A 291 3.23 -18.08 4.81
C ARG A 291 3.09 -16.55 4.88
N GLY A 292 2.66 -16.06 6.05
CA GLY A 292 2.42 -14.64 6.30
C GLY A 292 1.18 -14.04 5.62
N LYS A 293 0.57 -14.74 4.66
CA LYS A 293 -0.55 -14.28 3.82
C LYS A 293 -1.91 -14.71 4.32
N LYS A 294 -2.88 -13.78 4.31
CA LYS A 294 -4.26 -14.08 4.70
C LYS A 294 -4.91 -15.04 3.71
N ILE A 295 -5.54 -16.08 4.24
CA ILE A 295 -6.35 -17.04 3.49
C ILE A 295 -7.69 -17.31 4.20
N GLY A 296 -8.63 -17.95 3.48
CA GLY A 296 -9.86 -18.48 4.06
C GLY A 296 -10.85 -17.41 4.52
N GLN A 297 -11.79 -17.79 5.38
CA GLN A 297 -12.77 -16.84 5.92
C GLN A 297 -12.18 -16.00 7.06
N TRP A 298 -12.18 -14.68 6.85
CA TRP A 298 -11.88 -13.69 7.85
C TRP A 298 -13.17 -13.10 8.42
N GLN A 299 -13.22 -12.96 9.74
CA GLN A 299 -14.37 -12.44 10.49
C GLN A 299 -13.90 -11.35 11.45
N ARG A 300 -14.73 -10.33 11.66
CA ARG A 300 -14.47 -9.20 12.55
C ARG A 300 -15.70 -8.87 13.39
N TRP A 301 -15.50 -8.30 14.57
CA TRP A 301 -16.52 -8.00 15.57
C TRP A 301 -16.37 -6.60 16.17
N HIS A 302 -17.49 -5.97 16.51
CA HIS A 302 -17.55 -4.70 17.24
C HIS A 302 -17.18 -4.91 18.71
N GLU A 303 -16.84 -3.83 19.43
CA GLU A 303 -16.49 -3.88 20.86
C GLU A 303 -17.60 -4.48 21.75
N ASN A 304 -18.87 -4.45 21.33
CA ASN A 304 -19.95 -5.09 22.06
C ASN A 304 -19.96 -6.63 21.90
N GLY A 305 -19.23 -7.19 20.94
CA GLY A 305 -19.15 -8.63 20.63
C GLY A 305 -20.02 -9.07 19.46
N GLN A 306 -20.77 -8.17 18.81
CA GLN A 306 -21.55 -8.49 17.61
C GLN A 306 -20.66 -8.49 16.35
N THR A 307 -20.99 -9.33 15.37
CA THR A 307 -20.25 -9.42 14.11
C THR A 307 -20.28 -8.08 13.36
N ALA A 308 -19.11 -7.54 13.02
CA ALA A 308 -18.94 -6.31 12.25
C ALA A 308 -18.72 -6.57 10.75
N GLY A 309 -18.33 -7.79 10.37
CA GLY A 309 -18.13 -8.17 8.98
C GLY A 309 -17.52 -9.56 8.79
N LYS A 310 -17.64 -10.07 7.56
CA LYS A 310 -16.97 -11.29 7.08
C LYS A 310 -16.57 -11.14 5.60
N ALA A 311 -15.44 -11.73 5.21
CA ALA A 311 -15.00 -11.83 3.81
C ALA A 311 -14.06 -13.03 3.63
N VAL A 312 -13.89 -13.53 2.40
CA VAL A 312 -12.86 -14.53 2.07
C VAL A 312 -11.59 -13.80 1.61
N HIS A 313 -10.42 -14.33 1.98
CA HIS A 313 -9.13 -13.89 1.46
C HIS A 313 -8.44 -15.01 0.67
N VAL A 314 -7.77 -14.63 -0.42
CA VAL A 314 -6.89 -15.46 -1.23
C VAL A 314 -5.56 -14.72 -1.38
N ASN A 315 -4.56 -15.11 -0.57
CA ASN A 315 -3.22 -14.52 -0.54
C ASN A 315 -3.25 -12.99 -0.35
N ASP A 316 -3.76 -12.54 0.80
CA ASP A 316 -4.06 -11.14 1.18
C ASP A 316 -5.21 -10.45 0.42
N ARG A 317 -5.64 -10.97 -0.74
CA ARG A 317 -6.67 -10.33 -1.59
C ARG A 317 -8.08 -10.76 -1.21
N LEU A 318 -9.03 -9.83 -1.18
CA LEU A 318 -10.45 -10.13 -0.94
C LEU A 318 -11.07 -10.87 -2.12
N GLU A 319 -11.93 -11.85 -1.84
CA GLU A 319 -12.56 -12.71 -2.85
C GLU A 319 -14.04 -12.98 -2.51
N GLY A 320 -14.90 -12.96 -3.52
CA GLY A 320 -16.34 -13.18 -3.37
C GLY A 320 -17.04 -12.12 -2.52
N GLN A 321 -18.12 -12.50 -1.83
CA GLN A 321 -18.95 -11.55 -1.09
C GLN A 321 -18.39 -11.19 0.29
N GLU A 322 -17.95 -9.94 0.45
CA GLU A 322 -17.85 -9.30 1.75
C GLU A 322 -19.25 -8.90 2.25
N THR A 323 -19.50 -9.10 3.54
CA THR A 323 -20.76 -8.71 4.21
C THR A 323 -20.43 -7.92 5.46
N LEU A 324 -21.05 -6.76 5.65
CA LEU A 324 -20.77 -5.81 6.74
C LEU A 324 -22.03 -5.51 7.54
N TRP A 325 -21.89 -5.38 8.87
CA TRP A 325 -22.99 -5.03 9.79
C TRP A 325 -22.62 -3.85 10.69
N ASP A 326 -23.63 -3.13 11.19
CA ASP A 326 -23.46 -2.12 12.23
C ASP A 326 -23.39 -2.71 13.65
N ALA A 327 -23.24 -1.85 14.66
CA ALA A 327 -23.10 -2.26 16.05
C ALA A 327 -24.42 -2.65 16.74
N ASP A 328 -25.55 -2.61 16.03
CA ASP A 328 -26.82 -3.22 16.44
C ASP A 328 -27.04 -4.59 15.77
N GLY A 329 -26.10 -5.03 14.92
CA GLY A 329 -26.16 -6.29 14.18
C GLY A 329 -27.00 -6.22 12.91
N LYS A 330 -27.40 -5.01 12.48
CA LYS A 330 -28.17 -4.80 11.25
C LYS A 330 -27.23 -4.85 10.05
N LEU A 331 -27.70 -5.44 8.95
CA LEU A 331 -26.92 -5.49 7.71
C LEU A 331 -26.69 -4.06 7.21
N LYS A 332 -25.43 -3.71 6.96
CA LYS A 332 -25.01 -2.37 6.49
C LYS A 332 -24.66 -2.38 5.01
N ALA A 333 -23.90 -3.37 4.57
CA ALA A 333 -23.48 -3.49 3.17
C ALA A 333 -23.17 -4.94 2.76
N THR A 334 -23.29 -5.21 1.45
CA THR A 334 -22.66 -6.33 0.76
C THR A 334 -21.84 -5.81 -0.41
N ILE A 335 -20.66 -6.38 -0.62
CA ILE A 335 -19.69 -5.97 -1.65
C ILE A 335 -19.15 -7.24 -2.29
N GLN A 336 -19.11 -7.29 -3.64
CA GLN A 336 -18.51 -8.40 -4.37
C GLN A 336 -17.07 -8.05 -4.78
N TRP A 337 -16.15 -8.97 -4.48
CA TRP A 337 -14.72 -8.86 -4.73
C TRP A 337 -14.23 -9.94 -5.70
N ASP A 338 -13.27 -9.58 -6.54
CA ASP A 338 -12.57 -10.42 -7.51
C ASP A 338 -11.08 -10.14 -7.34
N LEU A 339 -10.37 -11.06 -6.66
CA LEU A 339 -8.94 -10.99 -6.34
C LEU A 339 -8.45 -9.60 -5.90
N GLY A 340 -9.20 -8.97 -4.98
CA GLY A 340 -8.86 -7.69 -4.34
C GLY A 340 -9.39 -6.43 -5.04
N LYS A 341 -10.14 -6.56 -6.13
CA LYS A 341 -10.90 -5.46 -6.75
C LYS A 341 -12.40 -5.62 -6.45
N GLU A 342 -13.14 -4.52 -6.29
CA GLU A 342 -14.60 -4.61 -6.38
C GLU A 342 -15.00 -4.99 -7.82
N ASN A 343 -15.76 -6.07 -7.98
CA ASN A 343 -16.30 -6.52 -9.25
C ASN A 343 -17.59 -7.29 -9.00
N GLY A 344 -18.70 -6.89 -9.61
CA GLY A 344 -20.02 -7.47 -9.31
C GLY A 344 -21.03 -6.40 -8.92
N THR A 345 -21.60 -6.53 -7.71
CA THR A 345 -22.64 -5.64 -7.18
C THR A 345 -22.27 -5.17 -5.78
N ARG A 346 -22.40 -3.88 -5.51
CA ARG A 346 -22.37 -3.29 -4.16
C ARG A 346 -23.80 -2.93 -3.75
N VAL A 347 -24.21 -3.31 -2.55
CA VAL A 347 -25.53 -2.95 -1.97
C VAL A 347 -25.31 -2.35 -0.59
N HIS A 348 -25.90 -1.19 -0.34
CA HIS A 348 -26.05 -0.61 0.99
C HIS A 348 -27.49 -0.77 1.48
N TYR A 349 -27.66 -0.83 2.80
CA TYR A 349 -28.95 -1.09 3.45
C TYR A 349 -29.28 0.01 4.47
N TYR A 350 -30.56 0.15 4.78
CA TYR A 350 -31.05 0.96 5.89
C TYR A 350 -31.05 0.15 7.20
N PRO A 351 -31.05 0.80 8.38
CA PRO A 351 -31.24 0.14 9.68
C PRO A 351 -32.57 -0.65 9.82
N SER A 352 -33.52 -0.47 8.90
CA SER A 352 -34.76 -1.26 8.76
C SER A 352 -34.58 -2.57 7.97
N GLY A 353 -33.40 -2.83 7.39
CA GLY A 353 -33.10 -4.00 6.55
C GLY A 353 -33.43 -3.84 5.06
N GLY A 354 -34.19 -2.82 4.66
CA GLY A 354 -34.40 -2.48 3.25
C GLY A 354 -33.12 -2.02 2.56
N LYS A 355 -32.99 -2.23 1.25
CA LYS A 355 -31.89 -1.63 0.46
C LYS A 355 -32.00 -0.10 0.53
N SER A 356 -30.87 0.59 0.60
CA SER A 356 -30.79 2.05 0.43
C SER A 356 -30.22 2.43 -0.92
N GLN A 357 -29.13 1.79 -1.35
CA GLN A 357 -28.43 2.06 -2.62
C GLN A 357 -27.85 0.77 -3.19
N GLU A 358 -27.80 0.65 -4.52
CA GLU A 358 -27.20 -0.46 -5.25
C GLU A 358 -26.44 0.04 -6.48
N TRP A 359 -25.30 -0.58 -6.77
CA TRP A 359 -24.46 -0.28 -7.92
C TRP A 359 -23.93 -1.56 -8.55
N LYS A 360 -23.91 -1.61 -9.89
CA LYS A 360 -23.02 -2.50 -10.64
C LYS A 360 -21.61 -1.90 -10.66
N ILE A 361 -20.62 -2.69 -10.22
CA ILE A 361 -19.19 -2.32 -10.22
C ILE A 361 -18.43 -3.26 -11.16
N VAL A 362 -17.49 -2.71 -11.92
CA VAL A 362 -16.52 -3.44 -12.76
C VAL A 362 -15.15 -2.79 -12.61
N ASP A 363 -14.09 -3.56 -12.36
CA ASP A 363 -12.72 -3.07 -12.14
C ASP A 363 -12.62 -1.91 -11.13
N GLY A 364 -13.37 -1.99 -10.01
CA GLY A 364 -13.39 -0.94 -8.98
C GLY A 364 -14.07 0.37 -9.40
N ARG A 365 -14.86 0.37 -10.48
CA ARG A 365 -15.59 1.55 -10.97
C ARG A 365 -17.07 1.24 -11.22
N GLU A 366 -17.92 2.23 -10.98
CA GLU A 366 -19.35 2.13 -11.27
C GLU A 366 -19.57 1.99 -12.79
N HIS A 367 -20.16 0.87 -13.21
CA HIS A 367 -20.35 0.52 -14.61
C HIS A 367 -21.55 -0.41 -14.75
N GLY A 368 -22.61 0.05 -15.42
CA GLY A 368 -23.91 -0.61 -15.47
C GLY A 368 -24.94 0.06 -14.53
N PRO A 369 -26.04 -0.63 -14.20
CA PRO A 369 -27.18 -0.03 -13.50
C PRO A 369 -26.86 0.40 -12.06
N THR A 370 -27.61 1.39 -11.60
CA THR A 370 -27.66 1.84 -10.19
C THR A 370 -29.09 2.18 -9.79
N GLN A 371 -29.42 1.95 -8.52
CA GLN A 371 -30.73 2.23 -7.93
C GLN A 371 -30.56 2.76 -6.50
N LYS A 372 -31.50 3.62 -6.07
CA LYS A 372 -31.58 4.14 -4.70
C LYS A 372 -33.04 4.16 -4.27
N TRP A 373 -33.28 3.75 -3.05
CA TRP A 373 -34.59 3.69 -2.42
C TRP A 373 -34.66 4.65 -1.22
N ASP A 374 -35.87 4.97 -0.77
CA ASP A 374 -36.10 5.60 0.53
C ASP A 374 -36.15 4.57 1.68
N SER A 375 -36.29 5.05 2.92
CA SER A 375 -36.37 4.19 4.12
C SER A 375 -37.60 3.28 4.17
N SER A 376 -38.60 3.55 3.33
CA SER A 376 -39.85 2.78 3.20
C SER A 376 -39.76 1.71 2.11
N GLY A 377 -38.72 1.75 1.25
CA GLY A 377 -38.51 0.84 0.12
C GLY A 377 -39.00 1.36 -1.23
N ASN A 378 -39.46 2.61 -1.31
CA ASN A 378 -39.85 3.23 -2.59
C ASN A 378 -38.60 3.54 -3.42
N LEU A 379 -38.62 3.24 -4.72
CA LEU A 379 -37.52 3.58 -5.63
C LEU A 379 -37.55 5.09 -5.91
N ILE A 380 -36.53 5.82 -5.44
CA ILE A 380 -36.45 7.29 -5.61
C ILE A 380 -35.46 7.72 -6.70
N LEU A 381 -34.49 6.88 -7.08
CA LEU A 381 -33.59 7.18 -8.21
C LEU A 381 -33.16 5.89 -8.92
N ARG A 382 -33.10 5.92 -10.24
CA ARG A 382 -32.42 4.90 -11.05
C ARG A 382 -31.68 5.51 -12.23
N GLY A 383 -30.66 4.79 -12.70
CA GLY A 383 -29.91 5.14 -13.89
C GLY A 383 -28.81 4.12 -14.15
N GLN A 384 -27.78 4.54 -14.88
CA GLN A 384 -26.58 3.72 -15.09
C GLN A 384 -25.32 4.58 -15.17
N TYR A 385 -24.21 3.99 -14.75
CA TYR A 385 -22.87 4.54 -14.90
C TYR A 385 -22.11 3.83 -16.01
N GLU A 386 -21.12 4.52 -16.57
CA GLU A 386 -20.10 3.96 -17.44
C GLU A 386 -18.75 4.51 -16.95
N ALA A 387 -17.87 3.62 -16.50
CA ALA A 387 -16.54 3.96 -15.98
C ALA A 387 -16.53 5.10 -14.93
N GLY A 388 -17.51 5.12 -14.03
CA GLY A 388 -17.66 6.13 -12.96
C GLY A 388 -18.35 7.42 -13.39
N LYS A 389 -19.02 7.47 -14.57
CA LYS A 389 -19.74 8.66 -15.05
C LYS A 389 -21.17 8.34 -15.46
N MET A 390 -22.12 9.23 -15.17
CA MET A 390 -23.54 9.04 -15.52
C MET A 390 -23.69 8.85 -17.05
N HIS A 391 -24.33 7.77 -17.48
CA HIS A 391 -24.56 7.47 -18.90
C HIS A 391 -26.02 7.08 -19.13
N GLY A 392 -26.56 7.40 -20.32
CA GLY A 392 -27.91 7.05 -20.73
C GLY A 392 -28.96 7.73 -19.86
N ARG A 393 -30.12 7.08 -19.73
CA ARG A 393 -31.27 7.62 -19.01
C ARG A 393 -31.12 7.51 -17.50
N TRP A 394 -31.44 8.60 -16.82
CA TRP A 394 -31.57 8.71 -15.37
C TRP A 394 -32.96 9.23 -15.03
N GLU A 395 -33.57 8.70 -13.98
CA GLU A 395 -34.93 9.00 -13.53
C GLU A 395 -34.97 9.11 -12.00
N GLU A 396 -35.45 10.24 -11.48
CA GLU A 396 -35.72 10.49 -10.05
C GLU A 396 -37.25 10.57 -9.84
N PHE A 397 -37.72 10.13 -8.67
CA PHE A 397 -39.14 9.95 -8.37
C PHE A 397 -39.54 10.67 -7.07
N HIS A 398 -40.73 11.25 -7.08
CA HIS A 398 -41.43 11.72 -5.89
C HIS A 398 -41.80 10.55 -4.96
N ALA A 399 -42.14 10.87 -3.70
CA ALA A 399 -42.44 9.87 -2.67
C ALA A 399 -43.68 9.01 -2.93
N ASP A 400 -44.51 9.36 -3.91
CA ASP A 400 -45.66 8.59 -4.39
C ASP A 400 -45.34 7.69 -5.62
N GLY A 401 -44.09 7.69 -6.08
CA GLY A 401 -43.62 6.93 -7.24
C GLY A 401 -43.83 7.63 -8.60
N GLN A 402 -44.39 8.84 -8.64
CA GLN A 402 -44.40 9.64 -9.87
C GLN A 402 -42.99 10.16 -10.19
N LYS A 403 -42.63 10.34 -11.46
CA LYS A 403 -41.33 10.91 -11.82
C LYS A 403 -41.25 12.37 -11.36
N GLU A 404 -40.15 12.78 -10.75
CA GLU A 404 -39.83 14.21 -10.58
C GLU A 404 -39.08 14.71 -11.82
N TRP A 405 -38.08 13.96 -12.29
CA TRP A 405 -37.36 14.27 -13.53
C TRP A 405 -36.79 13.03 -14.22
N GLN A 406 -36.55 13.19 -15.52
CA GLN A 406 -35.88 12.25 -16.40
C GLN A 406 -34.86 13.02 -17.23
N ARG A 407 -33.60 12.57 -17.22
CA ARG A 407 -32.49 13.20 -17.95
C ARG A 407 -31.67 12.15 -18.65
N ASP A 408 -31.37 12.37 -19.92
CA ASP A 408 -30.38 11.58 -20.64
C ASP A 408 -28.98 12.22 -20.47
N PHE A 409 -27.97 11.38 -20.24
CA PHE A 409 -26.56 11.74 -20.02
C PHE A 409 -25.63 10.99 -20.99
N ARG A 410 -24.46 11.57 -21.27
CA ARG A 410 -23.35 10.90 -21.97
C ARG A 410 -22.03 11.23 -21.28
N HIS A 411 -21.35 10.22 -20.75
CA HIS A 411 -20.09 10.34 -20.00
C HIS A 411 -20.10 11.45 -18.92
N GLY A 412 -21.19 11.59 -18.17
CA GLY A 412 -21.38 12.58 -17.10
C GLY A 412 -21.95 13.93 -17.53
N VAL A 413 -22.15 14.17 -18.83
CA VAL A 413 -22.66 15.44 -19.37
C VAL A 413 -24.12 15.28 -19.82
N LYS A 414 -25.02 16.23 -19.50
CA LYS A 414 -26.40 16.23 -20.00
C LYS A 414 -26.43 16.17 -21.53
N HIS A 415 -27.12 15.19 -22.09
CA HIS A 415 -27.22 14.97 -23.53
C HIS A 415 -28.42 14.09 -23.89
N GLY A 416 -29.34 14.60 -24.72
CA GLY A 416 -30.61 13.97 -25.04
C GLY A 416 -31.77 14.75 -24.42
N ILE A 417 -32.80 14.07 -23.94
CA ILE A 417 -34.01 14.70 -23.39
C ILE A 417 -33.81 15.09 -21.92
N GLU A 418 -34.35 16.25 -21.52
CA GLU A 418 -34.72 16.53 -20.13
C GLU A 418 -36.23 16.78 -20.03
N GLU A 419 -36.88 16.06 -19.13
CA GLU A 419 -38.29 16.18 -18.76
C GLU A 419 -38.37 16.28 -17.24
N ASN A 420 -39.16 17.21 -16.71
CA ASN A 420 -39.50 17.28 -15.29
C ASN A 420 -41.02 17.36 -15.14
N TRP A 421 -41.53 16.89 -14.02
CA TRP A 421 -42.94 16.96 -13.64
C TRP A 421 -43.11 17.67 -12.29
N PHE A 422 -44.33 18.09 -12.01
CA PHE A 422 -44.77 18.48 -10.67
C PHE A 422 -45.23 17.24 -9.89
N ALA A 423 -45.34 17.35 -8.56
CA ALA A 423 -45.80 16.25 -7.69
C ALA A 423 -47.26 15.80 -7.95
N ASN A 424 -48.02 16.52 -8.78
CA ASN A 424 -49.35 16.10 -9.25
C ASN A 424 -49.34 15.40 -10.62
N GLY A 425 -48.15 15.04 -11.13
CA GLY A 425 -47.97 14.34 -12.40
C GLY A 425 -48.01 15.22 -13.65
N GLN A 426 -48.35 16.51 -13.54
CA GLN A 426 -48.30 17.41 -14.69
C GLN A 426 -46.87 17.65 -15.14
N MET A 427 -46.64 17.69 -16.45
CA MET A 427 -45.36 18.11 -17.02
C MET A 427 -45.03 19.53 -16.54
N LYS A 428 -43.77 19.78 -16.18
CA LYS A 428 -43.27 21.07 -15.67
C LYS A 428 -42.36 21.75 -16.68
N GLN A 429 -41.42 20.99 -17.22
CA GLN A 429 -40.59 21.42 -18.34
C GLN A 429 -40.18 20.23 -19.21
N ARG A 430 -39.97 20.50 -20.50
CA ARG A 430 -39.45 19.54 -21.45
C ARG A 430 -38.55 20.24 -22.45
N GLY A 431 -37.40 19.65 -22.74
CA GLY A 431 -36.48 20.15 -23.74
C GLY A 431 -35.33 19.20 -24.02
N GLN A 432 -34.30 19.70 -24.70
CA GLN A 432 -33.14 18.89 -25.10
C GLN A 432 -31.82 19.53 -24.70
N TYR A 433 -30.81 18.68 -24.50
CA TYR A 433 -29.42 19.05 -24.25
C TYR A 433 -28.47 18.46 -25.29
N ALA A 434 -27.50 19.27 -25.71
CA ALA A 434 -26.33 18.83 -26.46
C ALA A 434 -25.06 19.36 -25.78
N ALA A 435 -24.12 18.46 -25.46
CA ALA A 435 -22.86 18.78 -24.76
C ALA A 435 -23.05 19.69 -23.52
N GLY A 436 -24.07 19.41 -22.69
CA GLY A 436 -24.36 20.16 -21.47
C GLY A 436 -25.10 21.48 -21.67
N LYS A 437 -25.33 21.92 -22.91
CA LYS A 437 -26.08 23.14 -23.25
C LYS A 437 -27.50 22.84 -23.71
N GLN A 438 -28.46 23.69 -23.37
CA GLN A 438 -29.83 23.60 -23.88
C GLN A 438 -29.84 23.79 -25.41
N THR A 439 -30.63 22.97 -26.11
CA THR A 439 -30.80 23.00 -27.57
C THR A 439 -32.23 22.64 -27.96
N GLY A 440 -32.64 23.01 -29.18
CA GLY A 440 -33.96 22.68 -29.75
C GLY A 440 -35.13 23.35 -29.03
N LEU A 441 -36.35 22.88 -29.29
CA LEU A 441 -37.56 23.35 -28.63
C LEU A 441 -37.54 23.01 -27.14
N TRP A 442 -37.84 24.00 -26.32
CA TRP A 442 -38.15 23.88 -24.91
C TRP A 442 -39.56 24.40 -24.63
N THR A 443 -40.33 23.66 -23.84
CA THR A 443 -41.68 24.02 -23.39
C THR A 443 -41.76 23.93 -21.87
N TYR A 444 -42.47 24.86 -21.26
CA TYR A 444 -42.69 25.01 -19.82
C TYR A 444 -44.17 25.13 -19.52
N TRP A 445 -44.61 24.55 -18.41
CA TRP A 445 -46.01 24.46 -18.01
C TRP A 445 -46.19 24.83 -16.53
N ASP A 446 -47.42 25.17 -16.14
CA ASP A 446 -47.83 25.33 -14.75
C ASP A 446 -48.38 24.03 -14.13
N GLU A 447 -48.69 24.07 -12.83
CA GLU A 447 -49.25 22.95 -12.08
C GLU A 447 -50.67 22.54 -12.56
N GLN A 448 -51.32 23.34 -13.40
CA GLN A 448 -52.59 23.01 -14.03
C GLN A 448 -52.41 22.38 -15.44
N GLY A 449 -51.16 22.16 -15.88
CA GLY A 449 -50.83 21.63 -17.20
C GLY A 449 -51.00 22.62 -18.35
N ARG A 450 -51.16 23.93 -18.07
CA ARG A 450 -51.22 24.99 -19.08
C ARG A 450 -49.80 25.39 -19.49
N LYS A 451 -49.55 25.63 -20.78
CA LYS A 451 -48.24 26.14 -21.23
C LYS A 451 -48.02 27.55 -20.67
N GLN A 452 -46.89 27.77 -20.00
CA GLN A 452 -46.43 29.11 -19.61
C GLN A 452 -45.54 29.73 -20.68
N SER A 453 -44.65 28.93 -21.29
CA SER A 453 -43.82 29.40 -22.41
C SER A 453 -43.25 28.27 -23.25
N GLU A 454 -42.95 28.56 -24.51
CA GLU A 454 -42.08 27.72 -25.33
C GLU A 454 -41.29 28.51 -26.36
N GLY A 455 -40.16 27.94 -26.79
CA GLY A 455 -39.30 28.49 -27.83
C GLY A 455 -37.99 27.72 -27.93
N GLU A 456 -37.14 28.11 -28.87
CA GLU A 456 -35.89 27.39 -29.12
C GLU A 456 -34.73 27.87 -28.26
N PHE A 457 -33.86 26.93 -27.89
CA PHE A 457 -32.51 27.20 -27.43
C PHE A 457 -31.48 26.79 -28.48
N LYS A 458 -30.37 27.53 -28.53
CA LYS A 458 -29.16 27.22 -29.30
C LYS A 458 -27.95 27.56 -28.44
N ASP A 459 -27.04 26.61 -28.26
CA ASP A 459 -25.87 26.76 -27.40
C ASP A 459 -26.18 27.28 -25.97
N GLY A 460 -27.32 26.88 -25.39
CA GLY A 460 -27.73 27.31 -24.05
C GLY A 460 -28.31 28.73 -23.99
N LYS A 461 -28.60 29.36 -25.13
CA LYS A 461 -29.20 30.70 -25.23
C LYS A 461 -30.52 30.66 -26.00
N ARG A 462 -31.47 31.52 -25.64
CA ARG A 462 -32.73 31.67 -26.39
C ARG A 462 -32.47 32.10 -27.83
N HIS A 463 -33.20 31.48 -28.76
CA HIS A 463 -33.13 31.69 -30.20
C HIS A 463 -34.53 31.58 -30.83
N GLY A 464 -34.72 32.18 -32.01
CA GLY A 464 -35.95 32.07 -32.79
C GLY A 464 -37.16 32.71 -32.12
N ARG A 465 -38.36 32.21 -32.45
CA ARG A 465 -39.62 32.61 -31.82
C ARG A 465 -39.70 32.01 -30.42
N TRP A 466 -40.05 32.85 -29.45
CA TRP A 466 -40.52 32.46 -28.12
C TRP A 466 -41.94 32.96 -27.92
N THR A 467 -42.84 32.07 -27.53
CA THR A 467 -44.22 32.39 -27.14
C THR A 467 -44.36 32.20 -25.63
N THR A 468 -44.99 33.15 -24.96
CA THR A 468 -45.31 33.10 -23.52
C THR A 468 -46.79 33.38 -23.33
N TRP A 469 -47.46 32.66 -22.43
CA TRP A 469 -48.88 32.83 -22.12
C TRP A 469 -49.05 33.33 -20.68
N ASP A 470 -50.00 34.23 -20.47
CA ASP A 470 -50.44 34.66 -19.12
C ASP A 470 -51.51 33.71 -18.54
N ALA A 471 -52.02 34.02 -17.34
CA ALA A 471 -52.97 33.17 -16.63
C ALA A 471 -54.33 33.06 -17.36
N GLU A 472 -54.65 34.09 -18.15
CA GLU A 472 -55.82 34.23 -19.01
C GLU A 472 -55.63 33.52 -20.37
N GLY A 473 -54.42 33.03 -20.66
CA GLY A 473 -54.09 32.28 -21.88
C GLY A 473 -53.80 33.18 -23.10
N LYS A 474 -53.62 34.49 -22.92
CA LYS A 474 -53.25 35.42 -24.00
C LYS A 474 -51.77 35.27 -24.31
N GLU A 475 -51.44 35.10 -25.60
CA GLU A 475 -50.06 34.96 -26.02
C GLU A 475 -49.32 36.31 -26.14
N THR A 476 -48.04 36.30 -25.79
CA THR A 476 -47.05 37.31 -26.11
C THR A 476 -45.90 36.63 -26.84
N VAL A 477 -45.48 37.19 -27.98
CA VAL A 477 -44.43 36.62 -28.83
C VAL A 477 -43.20 37.51 -28.78
N THR A 478 -42.02 36.91 -28.62
CA THR A 478 -40.74 37.62 -28.64
C THR A 478 -39.75 36.88 -29.54
N HIS A 479 -38.92 37.63 -30.26
CA HIS A 479 -37.91 37.06 -31.16
C HIS A 479 -36.53 37.21 -30.53
N TRP A 480 -35.77 36.12 -30.47
CA TRP A 480 -34.48 36.06 -29.78
C TRP A 480 -33.34 35.67 -30.72
N GLU A 481 -32.22 36.35 -30.60
CA GLU A 481 -30.96 35.95 -31.23
C GLU A 481 -29.82 35.97 -30.22
N ASN A 482 -29.10 34.83 -30.11
CA ASN A 482 -27.96 34.66 -29.21
C ASN A 482 -28.22 35.07 -27.75
N GLY A 483 -29.46 34.94 -27.27
CA GLY A 483 -29.89 35.31 -25.92
C GLY A 483 -30.31 36.78 -25.72
N ALA A 484 -30.34 37.60 -26.77
CA ALA A 484 -30.90 38.95 -26.75
C ALA A 484 -32.25 38.99 -27.50
N ILE A 485 -33.16 39.88 -27.09
CA ILE A 485 -34.41 40.14 -27.81
C ILE A 485 -34.10 41.04 -29.02
N VAL A 486 -34.51 40.62 -30.21
CA VAL A 486 -34.36 41.38 -31.46
C VAL A 486 -35.68 41.95 -31.99
N ASN A 487 -36.83 41.41 -31.56
CA ASN A 487 -38.15 42.02 -31.81
C ASN A 487 -39.15 41.66 -30.70
N LYS A 488 -40.12 42.54 -30.44
CA LYS A 488 -41.19 42.42 -29.44
C LYS A 488 -42.56 42.58 -30.09
#